data_AF-A0A524DCE3-F1
#
_entry.id   AF-A0A524DCE3-F1
#
_cell.length_a   1.000
_cell.length_b   1.000
_cell.length_c   1.000
_cell.angle_alpha   90.00
_cell.angle_beta   90.00
_cell.angle_gamma   90.00
#
_symmetry.space_group_name_H-M   'P 1'
#
loop_
_entity.id
_entity.type
_entity.pdbx_description
1 polymer ?
#
loop_
_entity_poly.entity_id
_entity_poly.type
_entity_poly.pdbx_seq_one_letter_code
_entity_poly.pdbx_strand_id
1 'polypeptide(L)'
;MIGSSKLTMPIFSDADDNNTHMVKKLNSISNLDIKYKAPLLLQLYGCLNENGLDLENRYILTNFLDQYSDLIGIKGDIYVENNKKSLNQLFLMAYRKAQDAGLIHELYEEYLNSFRAICHKIDLKEK
;
A
#
# COMPACT_ATOMS: atom_id res chain seq x y z
N MET A 1 25.42 35.53 34.88
CA MET A 1 24.17 35.86 34.16
C MET A 1 24.04 34.91 32.98
N ILE A 2 23.00 34.08 33.02
CA ILE A 2 22.70 33.03 32.04
C ILE A 2 21.94 33.68 30.88
N GLY A 3 22.49 33.62 29.66
CA GLY A 3 21.82 34.02 28.43
C GLY A 3 21.39 32.79 27.66
N SER A 4 20.14 32.37 27.83
CA SER A 4 19.55 31.17 27.24
C SER A 4 19.43 31.29 25.72
N SER A 5 20.18 30.46 24.98
CA SER A 5 19.92 30.18 23.57
C SER A 5 18.69 29.28 23.44
N LYS A 6 17.54 29.83 23.03
CA LYS A 6 16.38 29.03 22.61
C LYS A 6 16.64 28.50 21.20
N LEU A 7 17.19 27.28 21.13
CA LEU A 7 17.02 26.41 19.97
C LEU A 7 15.56 25.95 19.96
N THR A 8 14.73 26.57 19.11
CA THR A 8 13.39 26.07 18.81
C THR A 8 13.53 24.90 17.84
N MET A 9 13.46 23.67 18.36
CA MET A 9 13.14 22.50 17.56
C MET A 9 11.67 22.57 17.12
N PRO A 10 11.30 22.06 15.94
CA PRO A 10 9.89 21.93 15.57
C PRO A 10 9.24 20.85 16.44
N ILE A 11 8.12 21.19 17.07
CA ILE A 11 7.39 20.38 18.08
C ILE A 11 6.19 19.64 17.47
N PHE A 12 6.05 19.61 16.13
CA PHE A 12 4.93 18.89 15.51
C PHE A 12 5.47 17.83 14.54
N SER A 13 5.15 16.58 14.87
CA SER A 13 5.55 15.38 14.14
C SER A 13 4.79 15.28 12.82
N ASP A 14 5.51 14.95 11.74
CA ASP A 14 4.95 14.68 10.40
C ASP A 14 3.96 13.48 10.36
N ALA A 15 3.72 12.80 11.48
CA ALA A 15 2.81 11.65 11.58
C ALA A 15 1.32 12.02 11.45
N ASP A 16 0.91 13.19 11.97
CA ASP A 16 -0.50 13.59 12.10
C ASP A 16 -1.15 13.92 10.74
N ASP A 17 -0.35 14.49 9.82
CA ASP A 17 -0.81 14.89 8.48
C ASP A 17 -0.91 13.68 7.52
N ASN A 18 -0.02 12.70 7.69
CA ASN A 18 0.05 11.47 6.90
C ASN A 18 -1.14 10.55 7.16
N ASN A 19 -1.53 10.36 8.43
CA ASN A 19 -2.70 9.55 8.78
C ASN A 19 -3.99 10.18 8.21
N THR A 20 -4.11 11.50 8.36
CA THR A 20 -5.20 12.29 7.78
C THR A 20 -5.27 12.12 6.25
N HIS A 21 -4.14 12.07 5.55
CA HIS A 21 -4.09 11.88 4.10
C HIS A 21 -4.56 10.47 3.67
N MET A 22 -4.10 9.41 4.34
CA MET A 22 -4.49 8.03 4.01
C MET A 22 -5.99 7.79 4.22
N VAL A 23 -6.56 8.26 5.34
CA VAL A 23 -8.00 8.14 5.62
C VAL A 23 -8.84 8.92 4.59
N LYS A 24 -8.42 10.14 4.22
CA LYS A 24 -9.06 10.92 3.14
C LYS A 24 -9.02 10.15 1.81
N LYS A 25 -7.89 9.51 1.49
CA LYS A 25 -7.74 8.71 0.27
C LYS A 25 -8.71 7.53 0.27
N LEU A 26 -8.78 6.77 1.36
CA LEU A 26 -9.70 5.64 1.51
C LEU A 26 -11.17 6.05 1.28
N ASN A 27 -11.59 7.16 1.88
CA ASN A 27 -12.94 7.69 1.71
C ASN A 27 -13.22 8.11 0.27
N SER A 28 -12.24 8.72 -0.42
CA SER A 28 -12.39 9.10 -1.83
C SER A 28 -12.55 7.88 -2.75
N ILE A 29 -11.81 6.80 -2.49
CA ILE A 29 -11.82 5.59 -3.32
C ILE A 29 -13.06 4.74 -3.06
N SER A 30 -13.51 4.63 -1.81
CA SER A 30 -14.68 3.83 -1.45
C SER A 30 -15.99 4.32 -2.09
N ASN A 31 -16.02 5.57 -2.57
CA ASN A 31 -17.18 6.17 -3.24
C ASN A 31 -17.12 6.09 -4.78
N LEU A 32 -16.05 5.54 -5.36
CA LEU A 32 -15.87 5.49 -6.81
C LEU A 32 -16.39 4.18 -7.40
N ASP A 33 -17.02 4.28 -8.57
CA ASP A 33 -17.50 3.12 -9.32
C ASP A 33 -16.34 2.21 -9.78
N ILE A 34 -16.63 0.92 -9.77
CA ILE A 34 -15.78 -0.26 -10.00
C ILE A 34 -15.11 -0.24 -11.39
N LYS A 35 -15.56 0.61 -12.31
CA LYS A 35 -15.04 0.72 -13.69
C LYS A 35 -13.54 1.10 -13.75
N TYR A 36 -13.00 1.77 -12.74
CA TYR A 36 -11.64 2.35 -12.78
C TYR A 36 -10.62 1.62 -11.89
N LYS A 37 -10.73 0.30 -11.72
CA LYS A 37 -9.85 -0.51 -10.85
C LYS A 37 -8.35 -0.27 -11.05
N ALA A 38 -7.87 -0.27 -12.29
CA ALA A 38 -6.43 -0.12 -12.54
C ALA A 38 -5.87 1.24 -12.07
N PRO A 39 -6.47 2.40 -12.40
CA PRO A 39 -6.12 3.68 -11.80
C PRO A 39 -6.20 3.70 -10.27
N LEU A 40 -7.24 3.10 -9.68
CA LEU A 40 -7.41 3.07 -8.22
C LEU A 40 -6.33 2.24 -7.53
N LEU A 41 -5.95 1.12 -8.13
CA LEU A 41 -4.89 0.24 -7.65
C LEU A 41 -3.55 0.97 -7.62
N LEU A 42 -3.23 1.74 -8.67
CA LEU A 42 -2.04 2.59 -8.70
C LEU A 42 -2.08 3.69 -7.62
N GLN A 43 -3.26 4.26 -7.36
CA GLN A 43 -3.42 5.25 -6.30
C GLN A 43 -3.24 4.67 -4.89
N LEU A 44 -3.75 3.47 -4.61
CA LEU A 44 -3.54 2.78 -3.34
C LEU A 44 -2.07 2.42 -3.14
N TYR A 45 -1.45 1.84 -4.17
CA TYR A 45 -0.03 1.51 -4.19
C TYR A 45 0.85 2.74 -3.93
N GLY A 46 0.59 3.83 -4.66
CA GLY A 46 1.32 5.09 -4.50
C GLY A 46 1.15 5.70 -3.11
N CYS A 47 -0.08 5.71 -2.58
CA CYS A 47 -0.35 6.24 -1.26
C CYS A 47 0.41 5.48 -0.15
N LEU A 48 0.50 4.15 -0.24
CA LEU A 48 1.31 3.37 0.70
C LEU A 48 2.81 3.72 0.59
N ASN A 49 3.35 3.87 -0.63
CA ASN A 49 4.75 4.28 -0.81
C ASN A 49 5.04 5.68 -0.24
N GLU A 50 4.13 6.64 -0.48
CA GLU A 50 4.26 8.02 0.03
C GLU A 50 4.32 8.07 1.56
N ASN A 51 3.73 7.08 2.24
CA ASN A 51 3.70 6.97 3.70
C ASN A 51 4.77 6.02 4.26
N GLY A 52 5.74 5.58 3.44
CA GLY A 52 6.81 4.68 3.88
C GLY A 52 6.35 3.27 4.23
N LEU A 53 5.21 2.83 3.70
CA LEU A 53 4.62 1.51 3.91
C LEU A 53 5.03 0.52 2.81
N ASP A 54 6.32 0.55 2.45
CA ASP A 54 6.90 -0.28 1.38
C ASP A 54 6.77 -1.78 1.70
N LEU A 55 6.86 -2.13 2.99
CA LEU A 55 6.76 -3.50 3.47
C LEU A 55 5.33 -4.02 3.32
N GLU A 56 4.33 -3.23 3.74
CA GLU A 56 2.92 -3.55 3.57
C GLU A 56 2.59 -3.71 2.09
N ASN A 57 3.06 -2.80 1.24
CA ASN A 57 2.93 -2.91 -0.20
C ASN A 57 3.49 -4.23 -0.73
N ARG A 58 4.70 -4.59 -0.29
CA ARG A 58 5.34 -5.85 -0.67
C ARG A 58 4.51 -7.05 -0.21
N TYR A 59 4.04 -7.04 1.03
CA TYR A 59 3.22 -8.11 1.59
C TYR A 59 1.94 -8.33 0.79
N ILE A 60 1.19 -7.26 0.51
CA ILE A 60 -0.04 -7.28 -0.30
C ILE A 60 0.24 -7.96 -1.65
N LEU A 61 1.29 -7.53 -2.35
CA LEU A 61 1.66 -8.06 -3.65
C LEU A 61 2.08 -9.54 -3.57
N THR A 62 2.90 -9.91 -2.59
CA THR A 62 3.32 -11.31 -2.43
C THR A 62 2.16 -12.21 -2.06
N ASN A 63 1.23 -11.75 -1.21
CA ASN A 63 0.06 -12.52 -0.81
C ASN A 63 -0.84 -12.80 -2.01
N PHE A 64 -1.13 -11.77 -2.83
CA PHE A 64 -1.88 -11.96 -4.07
C PHE A 64 -1.19 -12.97 -5.01
N LEU A 65 0.11 -12.82 -5.22
CA LEU A 65 0.88 -13.69 -6.13
C LEU A 65 0.92 -15.14 -5.65
N ASP A 66 0.98 -15.36 -4.34
CA ASP A 66 0.96 -16.69 -3.72
C ASP A 66 -0.42 -17.33 -3.85
N GLN A 67 -1.46 -16.59 -3.45
CA GLN A 67 -2.86 -17.04 -3.47
C GLN A 67 -3.33 -17.49 -4.86
N TYR A 68 -2.87 -16.78 -5.91
CA TYR A 68 -3.25 -17.07 -7.30
C TYR A 68 -2.14 -17.74 -8.11
N SER A 69 -1.08 -18.24 -7.45
CA SER A 69 0.14 -18.77 -8.07
C SER A 69 -0.13 -19.79 -9.18
N ASP A 70 -1.05 -20.72 -8.97
CA ASP A 70 -1.47 -21.72 -9.95
C ASP A 70 -2.07 -21.11 -11.22
N LEU A 71 -2.91 -20.08 -11.07
CA LEU A 71 -3.61 -19.43 -12.18
C LEU A 71 -2.70 -18.50 -12.97
N ILE A 72 -1.72 -17.89 -12.31
CA ILE A 72 -0.81 -16.91 -12.94
C ILE A 72 0.57 -17.51 -13.29
N GLY A 73 0.78 -18.79 -13.01
CA GLY A 73 1.98 -19.55 -13.37
C GLY A 73 3.24 -19.17 -12.58
N ILE A 74 3.10 -18.87 -11.29
CA ILE A 74 4.24 -18.70 -10.37
C ILE A 74 4.63 -20.10 -9.89
N LYS A 75 5.82 -20.58 -10.27
CA LYS A 75 6.29 -21.96 -9.99
C LYS A 75 7.21 -22.08 -8.77
N GLY A 76 7.51 -20.97 -8.09
CA GLY A 76 8.46 -20.94 -6.99
C GLY A 76 7.92 -20.14 -5.81
N ASP A 77 8.61 -20.24 -4.68
CA ASP A 77 8.25 -19.51 -3.46
C ASP A 77 8.41 -18.00 -3.66
N ILE A 78 7.27 -17.30 -3.73
CA ILE A 78 7.26 -15.85 -3.95
C ILE A 78 7.86 -15.09 -2.77
N TYR A 79 7.82 -15.64 -1.55
CA TYR A 79 8.41 -15.03 -0.35
C TYR A 79 9.94 -15.08 -0.37
N VAL A 80 10.54 -15.97 -1.17
CA VAL A 80 11.97 -15.98 -1.45
C VAL A 80 12.29 -15.11 -2.67
N GLU A 81 11.55 -15.27 -3.76
CA GLU A 81 11.87 -14.64 -5.05
C GLU A 81 11.57 -13.13 -5.11
N ASN A 82 10.72 -12.61 -4.24
CA ASN A 82 10.43 -11.17 -4.18
C ASN A 82 11.65 -10.36 -3.73
N ASN A 83 12.54 -10.92 -2.90
CA ASN A 83 13.73 -10.21 -2.39
C ASN A 83 14.70 -9.80 -3.50
N LYS A 84 14.60 -10.42 -4.67
CA LYS A 84 15.40 -10.10 -5.87
C LYS A 84 14.76 -9.00 -6.74
N LYS A 85 13.59 -8.48 -6.37
CA LYS A 85 12.80 -7.51 -7.15
C LYS A 85 12.61 -6.23 -6.36
N SER A 86 12.74 -5.10 -7.05
CA SER A 86 12.27 -3.83 -6.52
C SER A 86 10.75 -3.87 -6.34
N LEU A 87 10.23 -3.00 -5.48
CA LEU A 87 8.79 -2.96 -5.21
C LEU A 87 7.98 -2.64 -6.49
N ASN A 88 8.47 -1.71 -7.31
CA ASN A 88 7.86 -1.40 -8.61
C ASN A 88 7.90 -2.59 -9.58
N GLN A 89 8.97 -3.37 -9.60
CA GLN A 89 9.04 -4.58 -10.43
C GLN A 89 8.03 -5.62 -9.95
N LEU A 90 7.87 -5.78 -8.64
CA LEU A 90 6.90 -6.69 -8.05
C LEU A 90 5.46 -6.25 -8.38
N PHE A 91 5.18 -4.95 -8.27
CA PHE A 91 3.90 -4.35 -8.64
C PHE A 91 3.56 -4.60 -10.12
N LEU A 92 4.48 -4.27 -11.04
CA LEU A 92 4.28 -4.48 -12.47
C LEU A 92 4.08 -5.96 -12.82
N MET A 93 4.80 -6.85 -12.13
CA MET A 93 4.63 -8.29 -12.30
C MET A 93 3.24 -8.73 -11.86
N ALA A 94 2.81 -8.37 -10.65
CA ALA A 94 1.48 -8.71 -10.14
C ALA A 94 0.37 -8.14 -11.02
N TYR A 95 0.48 -6.88 -11.44
CA TYR A 95 -0.50 -6.22 -12.30
C TYR A 95 -0.64 -6.93 -13.65
N ARG A 96 0.48 -7.22 -14.34
CA ARG A 96 0.44 -7.90 -15.64
C ARG A 96 -0.14 -9.31 -15.52
N LYS A 97 0.29 -10.05 -14.50
CA LYS A 97 -0.22 -11.39 -14.22
C LYS A 97 -1.72 -11.39 -13.92
N ALA A 98 -2.18 -10.42 -13.13
CA ALA A 98 -3.59 -10.23 -12.85
C ALA A 98 -4.37 -9.86 -14.12
N GLN A 99 -3.82 -8.99 -14.96
CA GLN A 99 -4.45 -8.62 -16.23
C GLN A 99 -4.62 -9.82 -17.17
N ASP A 100 -3.54 -10.60 -17.36
CA ASP A 100 -3.52 -11.76 -18.24
C ASP A 100 -4.50 -12.85 -17.79
N ALA A 101 -4.68 -13.00 -16.47
CA ALA A 101 -5.57 -13.99 -15.87
C ALA A 101 -7.00 -13.47 -15.59
N GLY A 102 -7.30 -12.20 -15.88
CA GLY A 102 -8.60 -11.59 -15.56
C GLY A 102 -8.82 -11.28 -14.06
N LEU A 103 -7.75 -11.26 -13.25
CA LEU A 103 -7.76 -11.12 -11.79
C LEU A 103 -7.53 -9.68 -11.28
N ILE A 104 -7.75 -8.67 -12.12
CA ILE A 104 -7.54 -7.26 -11.74
C ILE A 104 -8.49 -6.84 -10.62
N HIS A 105 -9.68 -7.44 -10.53
CA HIS A 105 -10.60 -7.15 -9.45
C HIS A 105 -10.07 -7.63 -8.11
N GLU A 106 -9.51 -8.83 -8.10
CA GLU A 106 -9.00 -9.53 -6.93
C GLU A 106 -7.76 -8.81 -6.39
N LEU A 107 -6.85 -8.40 -7.28
CA LEU A 107 -5.70 -7.57 -6.88
C LEU A 107 -6.17 -6.22 -6.30
N TYR A 108 -7.21 -5.61 -6.87
CA TYR A 108 -7.77 -4.36 -6.35
C TYR A 108 -8.40 -4.56 -4.96
N GLU A 109 -9.19 -5.62 -4.75
CA GLU A 109 -9.82 -5.91 -3.46
C GLU A 109 -8.77 -6.22 -2.39
N GLU A 110 -7.73 -6.97 -2.73
CA GLU A 110 -6.62 -7.25 -1.82
C GLU A 110 -5.95 -5.96 -1.33
N TYR A 111 -5.71 -5.03 -2.25
CA TYR A 111 -5.20 -3.70 -1.93
C TYR A 111 -6.17 -2.89 -1.08
N LEU A 112 -7.45 -2.82 -1.45
CA LEU A 112 -8.45 -2.02 -0.75
C LEU A 112 -8.67 -2.53 0.68
N ASN A 113 -8.78 -3.84 0.86
CA ASN A 113 -9.01 -4.45 2.17
C ASN A 113 -7.79 -4.28 3.07
N SER A 114 -6.59 -4.48 2.54
CA SER A 114 -5.35 -4.23 3.28
C SER A 114 -5.19 -2.76 3.65
N PHE A 115 -5.48 -1.85 2.72
CA PHE A 115 -5.43 -0.40 2.98
C PHE A 115 -6.41 0.01 4.09
N ARG A 116 -7.65 -0.50 4.05
CA ARG A 116 -8.65 -0.30 5.13
C ARG A 116 -8.13 -0.78 6.48
N ALA A 117 -7.57 -1.98 6.53
CA ALA A 117 -7.03 -2.56 7.76
C ALA A 117 -5.86 -1.74 8.31
N ILE A 118 -4.98 -1.24 7.43
CA ILE A 118 -3.87 -0.36 7.79
C ILE A 118 -4.38 0.95 8.39
N CYS A 119 -5.29 1.67 7.70
CA CYS A 119 -5.86 2.91 8.23
C CYS A 119 -6.49 2.70 9.61
N HIS A 120 -7.30 1.64 9.77
CA HIS A 120 -7.94 1.35 11.06
C HIS A 120 -6.92 1.05 12.17
N LYS A 121 -5.82 0.36 11.85
CA LYS A 121 -4.74 0.09 12.82
C LYS A 121 -4.00 1.36 13.23
N ILE A 122 -3.82 2.31 12.31
CA ILE A 122 -3.18 3.59 12.62
C ILE A 122 -4.11 4.43 13.52
N ASP A 123 -5.40 4.54 13.16
CA ASP A 123 -6.41 5.25 13.98
C ASP A 123 -6.50 4.72 15.42
N LEU A 124 -6.31 3.41 15.63
CA LEU A 124 -6.31 2.80 16.96
C LEU A 124 -5.04 3.09 17.77
N LYS A 125 -3.92 3.41 17.13
CA LYS A 125 -2.66 3.75 17.82
C LYS A 125 -2.60 5.22 18.27
N GLU A 126 -3.41 6.06 17.65
CA GLU A 126 -3.49 7.50 17.94
C GLU A 126 -4.54 7.85 19.02
N LYS A 127 -5.30 6.86 19.49
CA LYS A 127 -6.26 6.98 20.62
C LYS A 127 -5.65 6.54 21.94
#